data_AF-A0A2A9FSX7-F1
#
_entry.id   AF-A0A2A9FSX7-F1
#
_cell.length_a   1.000
_cell.length_b   1.000
_cell.length_c   1.000
_cell.angle_alpha   90.00
_cell.angle_beta   90.00
_cell.angle_gamma   90.00
#
_symmetry.space_group_name_H-M   'P 1'
#
loop_
_entity.id
_entity.type
_entity.pdbx_description
1 polymer ?
#
loop_
_entity_poly.entity_id
_entity_poly.type
_entity_poly.pdbx_seq_one_letter_code
_entity_poly.pdbx_strand_id
1 'polypeptide(L)'
;MTHKTPPNKFNAGWLSELDGRTAIAQVMRERYASFTNDLGGVERLSYAQRSLVERALWLEFWLSQQEQALAGGSDFDVGKWTQAANSLQGILSKLGLDRVARDVPDLAQYLAGKGAKQ
;
A
#
# COMPACT_ATOMS: atom_id res chain seq x y z
N MET A 1 -5.39 -3.98 20.19
CA MET A 1 -4.32 -5.01 20.28
C MET A 1 -3.38 -4.76 19.11
N THR A 2 -2.06 -4.79 19.30
CA THR A 2 -1.12 -4.57 18.20
C THR A 2 -0.77 -5.91 17.52
N HIS A 3 -0.88 -5.95 16.19
CA HIS A 3 -0.63 -7.17 15.40
C HIS A 3 0.82 -7.23 14.94
N LYS A 4 1.48 -8.39 15.03
CA LYS A 4 2.87 -8.56 14.55
C LYS A 4 2.97 -8.64 13.03
N THR A 5 1.92 -9.12 12.38
CA THR A 5 1.80 -9.29 10.92
C THR A 5 0.43 -8.78 10.47
N PRO A 6 0.23 -8.51 9.18
CA PRO A 6 -1.10 -8.24 8.64
C PRO A 6 -2.10 -9.33 9.03
N PRO A 7 -3.37 -8.98 9.31
CA PRO A 7 -4.36 -9.92 9.81
C PRO A 7 -4.80 -10.93 8.74
N ASN A 8 -5.14 -12.15 9.13
CA ASN A 8 -5.60 -13.20 8.21
C ASN A 8 -6.93 -12.88 7.51
N LYS A 9 -7.73 -11.99 8.09
CA LYS A 9 -8.95 -11.43 7.48
C LYS A 9 -8.77 -9.94 7.38
N PHE A 10 -9.16 -9.37 6.24
CA PHE A 10 -9.08 -7.93 6.04
C PHE A 10 -9.92 -7.18 7.08
N ASN A 11 -9.32 -6.14 7.67
CA ASN A 11 -10.00 -5.12 8.46
C ASN A 11 -9.49 -3.74 8.01
N ALA A 12 -10.37 -2.75 7.91
CA ALA A 12 -9.93 -1.40 7.55
C ALA A 12 -9.03 -0.82 8.66
N GLY A 13 -7.96 -0.10 8.28
CA GLY A 13 -7.02 0.47 9.25
C GLY A 13 -6.02 -0.53 9.85
N TRP A 14 -6.00 -1.79 9.39
CA TRP A 14 -5.08 -2.83 9.86
C TRP A 14 -3.61 -2.41 9.87
N LEU A 15 -3.21 -1.53 8.94
CA LEU A 15 -1.85 -1.03 8.83
C LEU A 15 -1.42 -0.22 10.05
N SER A 16 -2.34 0.55 10.62
CA SER A 16 -2.09 1.36 11.82
C SER A 16 -2.03 0.51 13.10
N GLU A 17 -2.69 -0.65 13.08
CA GLU A 17 -2.73 -1.61 14.19
C GLU A 17 -1.47 -2.50 14.26
N LEU A 18 -0.58 -2.44 13.27
CA LEU A 18 0.68 -3.19 13.32
C LEU A 18 1.61 -2.66 14.42
N ASP A 19 2.27 -3.58 15.12
CA ASP A 19 3.37 -3.25 16.03
C ASP A 19 4.53 -2.64 15.23
N GLY A 20 4.70 -1.33 15.35
CA GLY A 20 5.71 -0.56 14.59
C GLY A 20 7.17 -0.97 14.85
N ARG A 21 7.45 -1.82 15.84
CA ARG A 21 8.78 -2.37 16.11
C ARG A 21 9.13 -3.54 15.21
N THR A 22 8.15 -4.11 14.49
CA THR A 22 8.41 -5.24 13.58
C THR A 22 8.89 -4.74 12.22
N ALA A 23 9.80 -5.51 11.60
CA ALA A 23 10.28 -5.21 10.26
C ALA A 23 9.13 -5.16 9.24
N ILE A 24 8.14 -6.04 9.37
CA ILE A 24 6.98 -6.06 8.48
C ILE A 24 6.13 -4.79 8.61
N ALA A 25 6.00 -4.20 9.81
CA ALA A 25 5.29 -2.94 9.98
C ALA A 25 6.02 -1.79 9.27
N GLN A 26 7.35 -1.75 9.35
CA GLN A 26 8.16 -0.77 8.65
C GLN A 26 8.01 -0.90 7.14
N VAL A 27 8.17 -2.12 6.61
CA VAL A 27 8.02 -2.41 5.17
C VAL A 27 6.62 -2.05 4.68
N MET A 28 5.56 -2.40 5.41
CA MET A 28 4.19 -2.10 4.97
C MET A 28 3.89 -0.60 4.99
N ARG A 29 4.42 0.16 5.96
CA ARG A 29 4.31 1.62 5.98
C ARG A 29 5.08 2.26 4.83
N GLU A 30 6.28 1.76 4.52
CA GLU A 30 7.07 2.22 3.39
C GLU A 30 6.37 1.94 2.06
N ARG A 31 5.81 0.74 1.88
CA ARG A 31 5.00 0.41 0.69
C ARG A 31 3.77 1.30 0.58
N TYR A 32 3.05 1.54 1.67
CA TYR A 32 1.92 2.47 1.68
C TYR A 32 2.34 3.88 1.27
N ALA A 33 3.45 4.38 1.82
CA ALA A 33 4.00 5.67 1.46
C ALA A 33 4.38 5.71 -0.03
N SER A 34 5.11 4.71 -0.55
CA SER A 34 5.48 4.63 -1.96
C SER A 34 4.26 4.60 -2.87
N PHE A 35 3.29 3.73 -2.57
CA PHE A 35 2.09 3.58 -3.39
C PHE A 35 1.27 4.88 -3.40
N THR A 36 0.96 5.44 -2.23
CA THR A 36 0.24 6.72 -2.18
C THR A 36 1.04 7.86 -2.82
N ASN A 37 2.37 7.78 -2.77
CA ASN A 37 3.24 8.75 -3.42
C ASN A 37 3.13 8.71 -4.95
N ASP A 38 3.12 7.51 -5.54
CA ASP A 38 2.97 7.30 -6.98
C ASP A 38 1.61 7.79 -7.50
N LEU A 39 0.58 7.75 -6.65
CA LEU A 39 -0.74 8.29 -6.93
C LEU A 39 -0.87 9.81 -6.69
N GLY A 40 0.25 10.53 -6.51
CA GLY A 40 0.26 11.99 -6.33
C GLY A 40 0.33 12.46 -4.88
N GLY A 41 0.47 11.56 -3.91
CA GLY A 41 0.60 11.85 -2.48
C GLY A 41 -0.70 11.62 -1.70
N VAL A 42 -0.58 11.14 -0.45
CA VAL A 42 -1.71 10.69 0.38
C VAL A 42 -2.80 11.76 0.59
N GLU A 43 -2.39 13.03 0.70
CA GLU A 43 -3.29 14.17 0.90
C GLU A 43 -4.18 14.46 -0.32
N ARG A 44 -3.75 14.04 -1.52
CA ARG A 44 -4.51 14.21 -2.77
C ARG A 44 -5.45 13.03 -3.05
N LEU A 45 -5.32 11.94 -2.30
CA LEU A 45 -6.16 10.76 -2.49
C LEU A 45 -7.53 10.98 -1.86
N SER A 46 -8.56 10.56 -2.57
CA SER A 46 -9.88 10.37 -2.00
C SER A 46 -9.85 9.27 -0.93
N TYR A 47 -10.87 9.27 -0.06
CA TYR A 47 -11.07 8.16 0.88
C TYR A 47 -11.11 6.80 0.17
N ALA A 48 -11.81 6.71 -0.97
CA ALA A 48 -11.92 5.47 -1.73
C ALA A 48 -10.55 4.97 -2.22
N GLN A 49 -9.71 5.86 -2.73
CA GLN A 49 -8.35 5.52 -3.16
C GLN A 49 -7.49 5.03 -2.00
N ARG A 50 -7.50 5.71 -0.84
CA ARG A 50 -6.78 5.24 0.36
C ARG A 50 -7.25 3.86 0.80
N SER A 51 -8.56 3.63 0.77
CA SER A 51 -9.19 2.35 1.12
C SER A 51 -8.80 1.22 0.15
N LEU A 52 -8.64 1.55 -1.13
CA LEU A 52 -8.17 0.61 -2.16
C LEU A 52 -6.68 0.30 -1.99
N VAL A 53 -5.84 1.29 -1.68
CA VAL A 53 -4.40 1.07 -1.40
C VAL A 53 -4.22 0.14 -0.19
N GLU A 54 -4.96 0.34 0.90
CA GLU A 54 -4.90 -0.57 2.06
C GLU A 54 -5.29 -2.02 1.71
N ARG A 55 -6.27 -2.22 0.82
CA ARG A 55 -6.67 -3.55 0.35
C ARG A 55 -5.64 -4.16 -0.58
N ALA A 56 -5.02 -3.36 -1.44
CA ALA A 56 -3.97 -3.82 -2.34
C ALA A 56 -2.79 -4.39 -1.53
N LEU A 57 -2.30 -3.64 -0.53
CA LEU A 57 -1.20 -4.10 0.34
C LEU A 57 -1.57 -5.36 1.14
N TRP A 58 -2.82 -5.46 1.60
CA TRP A 58 -3.28 -6.65 2.31
C TRP A 58 -3.31 -7.88 1.39
N LEU A 59 -3.82 -7.72 0.16
CA LEU A 59 -3.86 -8.79 -0.83
C LEU A 59 -2.45 -9.20 -1.28
N GLU A 60 -1.55 -8.25 -1.51
CA GLU A 60 -0.13 -8.54 -1.82
C GLU A 60 0.52 -9.38 -0.73
N PHE A 61 0.33 -9.01 0.54
CA PHE A 61 0.85 -9.80 1.65
C PHE A 61 0.24 -11.21 1.68
N TRP A 62 -1.08 -11.31 1.53
CA TRP A 62 -1.77 -12.59 1.54
C TRP A 62 -1.29 -13.51 0.41
N LEU A 63 -1.15 -12.98 -0.81
CA LEU A 63 -0.62 -13.70 -1.97
C LEU A 63 0.81 -14.19 -1.72
N SER A 64 1.68 -13.32 -1.20
CA SER A 64 3.06 -13.70 -0.87
C SER A 64 3.12 -14.84 0.16
N GLN A 65 2.23 -14.84 1.15
CA GLN A 65 2.15 -15.95 2.12
C GLN A 65 1.74 -17.27 1.43
N GLN A 66 0.80 -17.25 0.48
CA GLN A 66 0.43 -18.45 -0.27
C GLN A 66 1.56 -18.95 -1.16
N GLU A 67 2.27 -18.04 -1.82
CA GLU A 67 3.40 -18.36 -2.71
C GLU A 67 4.59 -18.93 -1.93
N GLN A 68 4.88 -18.38 -0.75
CA GLN A 68 5.88 -18.94 0.16
C GLN A 68 5.50 -20.34 0.65
N ALA A 69 4.23 -20.56 1.01
CA ALA A 69 3.74 -21.87 1.41
C ALA A 69 3.87 -22.90 0.28
N LEU A 70 3.50 -22.53 -0.96
CA LEU A 70 3.68 -23.34 -2.15
C LEU A 70 5.16 -23.68 -2.41
N ALA A 71 6.05 -22.69 -2.32
CA ALA A 71 7.49 -22.89 -2.47
C ALA A 71 8.07 -23.83 -1.39
N GLY A 72 7.47 -23.83 -0.21
CA GLY A 72 7.79 -24.76 0.89
C GLY A 72 7.16 -26.15 0.75
N GLY A 73 6.41 -26.43 -0.33
CA GLY A 73 5.75 -27.71 -0.57
C GLY A 73 4.48 -27.94 0.25
N SER A 74 3.87 -26.89 0.80
CA SER A 74 2.57 -26.98 1.49
C SER A 74 1.41 -27.06 0.50
N ASP A 75 0.24 -27.48 0.98
CA ASP A 75 -0.99 -27.44 0.22
C ASP A 75 -1.28 -26.02 -0.29
N PHE A 76 -1.62 -25.92 -1.57
CA PHE A 76 -1.84 -24.66 -2.27
C PHE A 76 -3.18 -24.68 -2.99
N ASP A 77 -4.03 -23.71 -2.64
CA ASP A 77 -5.33 -23.51 -3.29
C ASP A 77 -5.19 -22.50 -4.42
N VAL A 78 -4.96 -23.02 -5.64
CA VAL A 78 -4.82 -22.21 -6.86
C VAL A 78 -6.08 -21.37 -7.14
N GLY A 79 -7.26 -21.83 -6.74
CA GLY A 79 -8.51 -21.11 -6.94
C GLY A 79 -8.58 -19.85 -6.09
N LYS A 80 -8.29 -19.97 -4.79
CA LYS A 80 -8.21 -18.82 -3.88
C LYS A 80 -7.10 -17.85 -4.30
N TRP A 81 -5.94 -18.38 -4.67
CA TRP A 81 -4.83 -17.55 -5.15
C TRP A 81 -5.23 -16.75 -6.40
N THR A 82 -5.83 -17.40 -7.40
CA THR A 82 -6.26 -16.74 -8.65
C THR A 82 -7.32 -15.66 -8.37
N GLN A 83 -8.26 -15.93 -7.47
CA GLN A 83 -9.27 -14.95 -7.07
C GLN A 83 -8.65 -13.72 -6.41
N ALA A 84 -7.68 -13.91 -5.51
CA ALA A 84 -6.96 -12.82 -4.86
C ALA A 84 -6.11 -12.02 -5.86
N ALA A 85 -5.39 -12.70 -6.76
CA ALA A 85 -4.57 -12.07 -7.81
C ALA A 85 -5.43 -11.21 -8.76
N ASN A 86 -6.57 -11.73 -9.23
CA ASN A 86 -7.49 -10.97 -10.08
C ASN A 86 -8.12 -9.79 -9.34
N SER A 87 -8.42 -9.95 -8.05
CA SER A 87 -8.94 -8.87 -7.21
C SER A 87 -7.90 -7.76 -7.04
N LEU A 88 -6.64 -8.12 -6.78
CA LEU A 88 -5.53 -7.18 -6.71
C LEU A 88 -5.35 -6.45 -8.04
N GLN A 89 -5.29 -7.16 -9.16
CA GLN A 89 -5.19 -6.57 -10.50
C GLN A 89 -6.32 -5.56 -10.74
N GLY A 90 -7.57 -5.91 -10.43
CA GLY A 90 -8.70 -5.00 -10.57
C GLY A 90 -8.62 -3.75 -9.68
N ILE A 91 -8.03 -3.85 -8.49
CA ILE A 91 -7.75 -2.69 -7.63
C ILE A 91 -6.67 -1.81 -8.27
N LEU A 92 -5.56 -2.39 -8.72
CA LEU A 92 -4.46 -1.66 -9.34
C LEU A 92 -4.91 -0.92 -10.60
N SER A 93 -5.71 -1.58 -11.46
CA SER A 93 -6.27 -0.94 -12.65
C SER A 93 -7.18 0.25 -12.31
N LYS A 94 -7.96 0.17 -11.23
CA LYS A 94 -8.85 1.28 -10.78
C LYS A 94 -8.09 2.44 -10.15
N LEU A 95 -6.98 2.15 -9.46
CA LEU A 95 -6.12 3.18 -8.90
C LEU A 95 -5.34 3.94 -9.98
N GLY A 96 -5.30 3.39 -11.20
CA GLY A 96 -4.69 4.01 -12.35
C GLY A 96 -3.21 3.65 -12.40
N LEU A 97 -2.83 2.77 -13.31
CA LEU A 97 -1.45 2.68 -13.82
C LEU A 97 -1.08 3.91 -14.67
N ASP A 98 -1.94 4.92 -14.74
CA ASP A 98 -1.61 6.22 -15.30
C ASP A 98 -0.85 7.05 -14.27
N ARG A 99 0.45 7.24 -14.53
CA ARG A 99 1.33 8.11 -13.74
C ARG A 99 0.72 9.52 -13.66
N VAL A 100 0.19 9.89 -12.49
CA VAL A 100 -0.26 11.27 -12.24
C VAL A 100 0.96 12.12 -11.93
N ALA A 101 1.29 13.06 -12.82
CA ALA A 101 2.38 14.00 -12.59
C ALA A 101 2.13 14.78 -11.28
N ARG A 102 3.11 14.79 -10.38
CA ARG A 102 3.07 15.62 -9.18
C ARG A 102 3.22 17.08 -9.59
N ASP A 103 2.36 17.91 -9.03
CA ASP A 103 2.54 19.35 -9.08
C ASP A 103 3.59 19.72 -8.02
N VAL A 104 4.85 19.80 -8.47
CA VAL A 104 6.02 20.08 -7.63
C VAL A 104 6.30 21.59 -7.72
N PRO A 105 6.48 22.31 -6.59
CA PRO A 105 6.80 23.73 -6.64
C PRO A 105 8.06 23.96 -7.47
N ASP A 106 8.04 24.94 -8.36
CA ASP A 106 9.25 25.30 -9.07
C ASP A 106 10.28 25.92 -8.11
N LEU A 107 11.52 26.02 -8.59
CA LEU A 107 12.62 26.54 -7.78
C LEU A 107 12.35 27.96 -7.25
N ALA A 108 11.62 28.79 -8.01
CA ALA A 108 11.29 30.15 -7.60
C ALA A 108 10.26 30.15 -6.46
N GLN A 109 9.24 29.29 -6.52
CA GLN A 109 8.26 29.11 -5.45
C GLN A 109 8.91 28.57 -4.17
N TYR A 110 9.85 27.63 -4.30
CA TYR A 110 10.59 27.08 -3.17
C TYR A 110 11.48 28.13 -2.50
N LEU A 111 12.17 28.96 -3.29
CA LEU A 111 13.03 30.04 -2.77
C LEU A 111 12.23 31.16 -2.09
N ALA A 112 11.08 31.55 -2.66
CA ALA A 112 10.19 32.54 -2.06
C ALA A 112 9.65 32.09 -0.67
N GLY A 113 9.30 30.80 -0.53
CA GLY A 113 8.83 30.23 0.74
C GLY A 113 9.91 30.14 1.83
N LYS A 114 11.20 30.06 1.45
CA LYS A 114 12.33 30.07 2.39
C LYS A 114 12.76 31.49 2.80
N GLY A 115 12.65 32.46 1.88
CA GLY A 115 12.96 33.87 2.17
C GLY A 115 12.02 34.52 3.18
N ALA A 116 10.78 34.02 3.32
CA ALA A 116 9.80 34.54 4.27
C ALA A 116 9.97 34.03 5.73
N LYS A 117 10.96 33.15 5.99
CA LYS A 117 11.21 32.55 7.32
C LYS A 117 12.53 33.01 7.97
N GLN A 118 13.13 34.09 7.49
CA GLN A 118 14.31 34.73 8.11
C GLN A 118 13.95 36.12 8.63
#